data_AF-A0A3N4HP87-F1
#
_entry.id   AF-A0A3N4HP87-F1
#
_cell.length_a   1.000
_cell.length_b   1.000
_cell.length_c   1.000
_cell.angle_alpha   90.00
_cell.angle_beta   90.00
_cell.angle_gamma   90.00
#
_symmetry.space_group_name_H-M   'P 1'
#
loop_
_entity.id
_entity.type
_entity.pdbx_description
1 polymer ?
#
loop_
_entity_poly.entity_id
_entity_poly.type
_entity_poly.pdbx_seq_one_letter_code
_entity_poly.pdbx_strand_id
1 'polypeptide(L)'
;MPLPEAHHPSPPHPFPINLDTFFNTGTNNYGFRRKLRPLSPSDTYDFSKQISALWPTLPPITHIYSYNSASPYEPGTLIVSTTDGTYEHSSPESSERDPLGPFIRKLNPDGTCGAWSEGVVTAEMLEGHSRENQEATREANRRVEEWKKGYVAKPTLHLRLRWMEGLVERGEWVHVGQYWLARKTPATRTEEQRRVFLEGWREHVGGCHYVDKRCR
;
A
#
# COMPACT_ATOMS: atom_id res chain seq x y z
N MET A 1 42.86 -9.08 57.41
CA MET A 1 42.24 -7.80 57.03
C MET A 1 41.82 -7.91 55.56
N PRO A 2 40.55 -7.75 55.21
CA PRO A 2 40.11 -7.84 53.82
C PRO A 2 40.49 -6.56 53.06
N LEU A 3 40.95 -6.74 51.82
CA LEU A 3 41.29 -5.64 50.91
C LEU A 3 40.00 -4.93 50.46
N PRO A 4 40.03 -3.58 50.28
CA PRO A 4 38.88 -2.83 49.81
C PRO A 4 38.56 -3.17 48.35
N GLU A 5 37.29 -3.48 48.08
CA GLU A 5 36.76 -3.69 46.73
C GLU A 5 36.90 -2.40 45.91
N ALA A 6 37.49 -2.54 44.72
CA ALA A 6 37.60 -1.44 43.77
C ALA A 6 36.21 -1.13 43.19
N HIS A 7 35.68 0.05 43.52
CA HIS A 7 34.49 0.59 42.87
C HIS A 7 34.81 0.88 41.40
N HIS A 8 34.31 0.03 40.50
CA HIS A 8 34.30 0.31 39.08
C HIS A 8 33.39 1.51 38.80
N PRO A 9 33.87 2.56 38.10
CA PRO A 9 33.03 3.68 37.73
C PRO A 9 31.90 3.20 36.81
N SER A 10 30.67 3.58 37.14
CA SER A 10 29.50 3.31 36.30
C SER A 10 29.74 3.85 34.89
N PRO A 11 29.36 3.10 33.83
CA PRO A 11 29.48 3.60 32.47
C PRO A 11 28.68 4.89 32.32
N PRO A 12 29.20 5.88 31.57
CA PRO A 12 28.50 7.14 31.35
C PRO A 12 27.14 6.86 30.70
N HIS A 13 26.08 7.42 31.28
CA HIS A 13 24.74 7.37 30.69
C HIS A 13 24.77 8.10 29.33
N PRO A 14 24.21 7.52 28.26
CA PRO A 14 24.09 8.20 26.99
C PRO A 14 23.24 9.47 27.20
N PHE A 15 23.82 10.63 26.90
CA PHE A 15 23.09 11.90 26.96
C PHE A 15 21.92 11.84 25.97
N PRO A 16 20.73 12.34 26.34
CA PRO A 16 19.60 12.42 25.42
C PRO A 16 20.00 13.33 24.25
N ILE A 17 20.12 12.75 23.06
CA ILE A 17 20.40 13.49 21.83
C ILE A 17 19.21 14.42 21.57
N ASN A 18 19.44 15.73 21.71
CA ASN A 18 18.41 16.72 21.40
C ASN A 18 18.23 16.81 19.88
N LEU A 19 17.22 16.09 19.37
CA LEU A 19 16.90 16.08 17.94
C LEU A 19 16.57 17.48 17.40
N ASP A 20 16.10 18.42 18.24
CA ASP A 20 15.84 19.79 17.78
C ASP A 20 17.11 20.51 17.34
N THR A 21 18.29 20.12 17.84
CA THR A 21 19.57 20.74 17.47
C THR A 21 20.00 20.40 16.04
N PHE A 22 19.68 19.20 15.54
CA PHE A 22 20.02 18.78 14.17
C PHE A 22 19.19 19.47 13.09
N PHE A 23 18.00 19.99 13.44
CA PHE A 23 17.05 20.53 12.47
C PHE A 23 16.73 22.03 12.66
N ASN A 24 17.27 22.69 13.69
CA ASN A 24 17.14 24.15 13.90
C ASN A 24 18.42 24.96 13.66
N THR A 25 19.56 24.36 13.34
CA THR A 25 20.78 25.15 13.05
C THR A 25 20.66 25.81 11.67
N GLY A 26 20.37 27.11 11.70
CA GLY A 26 20.05 27.93 10.55
C GLY A 26 21.12 27.97 9.46
N THR A 27 20.65 27.92 8.21
CA THR A 27 21.12 28.65 7.01
C THR A 27 20.58 28.04 5.70
N ASN A 28 19.68 27.05 5.73
CA ASN A 28 18.98 26.64 4.51
C ASN A 28 17.74 27.50 4.25
N ASN A 29 17.89 28.43 3.32
CA ASN A 29 16.91 29.42 2.85
C ASN A 29 15.74 28.80 2.03
N TYR A 30 15.44 27.53 2.22
CA TYR A 30 14.28 26.85 1.62
C TYR A 30 13.24 26.61 2.71
N GLY A 31 12.20 27.45 2.71
CA GLY A 31 11.20 27.63 3.77
C GLY A 31 10.26 26.46 4.09
N PHE A 32 10.70 25.21 4.00
CA PHE A 32 9.95 24.06 4.49
C PHE A 32 10.58 23.56 5.79
N ARG A 33 10.04 24.00 6.93
CA ARG A 33 10.27 23.33 8.23
C ARG A 33 9.68 21.93 8.14
N ARG A 34 10.50 20.97 7.74
CA ARG A 34 10.16 19.54 7.66
C ARG A 34 9.86 19.04 9.09
N LYS A 35 8.70 18.41 9.29
CA LYS A 35 8.25 17.91 10.61
C LYS A 35 8.54 16.42 10.72
N LEU A 36 9.38 16.04 11.67
CA LEU A 36 9.53 14.65 12.07
C LEU A 36 8.28 14.18 12.79
N ARG A 37 7.82 12.97 12.47
CA ARG A 37 6.75 12.31 13.22
C ARG A 37 7.21 10.95 13.70
N PRO A 38 7.08 10.64 15.00
CA PRO A 38 7.35 9.30 15.47
C PRO A 38 6.41 8.32 14.77
N LEU A 39 6.94 7.14 14.42
CA LEU A 39 6.13 6.06 13.91
C LEU A 39 5.31 5.41 15.04
N SER A 40 4.32 4.59 14.67
CA SER A 40 3.64 3.76 15.67
C SER A 40 4.64 2.74 16.26
N PRO A 41 4.41 2.21 17.48
CA PRO A 41 5.29 1.19 18.05
C PRO A 41 5.43 -0.07 17.18
N SER A 42 4.35 -0.48 16.50
CA SER A 42 4.38 -1.62 15.56
C SER A 42 5.29 -1.33 14.38
N ASP A 43 5.08 -0.20 13.71
CA ASP A 43 5.89 0.19 12.55
C ASP A 43 7.37 0.37 12.96
N THR A 44 7.61 0.97 14.13
CA THR A 44 8.98 1.13 14.66
C THR A 44 9.66 -0.22 14.85
N TYR A 45 8.96 -1.21 15.39
CA TYR A 45 9.49 -2.57 15.55
C TYR A 45 9.81 -3.21 14.20
N ASP A 46 8.86 -3.15 13.25
CA ASP A 46 9.00 -3.77 11.93
C ASP A 46 10.16 -3.13 11.13
N PHE A 47 10.20 -1.80 11.07
CA PHE A 47 11.30 -1.08 10.41
C PHE A 47 12.64 -1.29 11.11
N SER A 48 12.67 -1.35 12.44
CA SER A 48 13.92 -1.61 13.17
C SER A 48 14.49 -2.99 12.82
N LYS A 49 13.62 -4.01 12.75
CA LYS A 49 14.01 -5.37 12.35
C LYS A 49 14.53 -5.38 10.91
N GLN A 50 13.84 -4.73 9.99
CA GLN A 50 14.25 -4.65 8.59
C GLN A 50 15.60 -3.94 8.42
N ILE A 51 15.76 -2.75 9.02
CA ILE A 51 16.99 -1.97 8.94
C ILE A 51 18.15 -2.74 9.58
N SER A 52 17.93 -3.38 10.73
CA SER A 52 18.99 -4.17 11.38
C SER A 52 19.40 -5.39 10.56
N ALA A 53 18.47 -6.00 9.82
CA ALA A 53 18.78 -7.11 8.92
C ALA A 53 19.60 -6.64 7.71
N LEU A 54 19.27 -5.48 7.14
CA LEU A 54 19.97 -4.90 6.00
C LEU A 54 21.34 -4.30 6.38
N TRP A 55 21.49 -3.78 7.59
CA TRP A 55 22.75 -3.22 8.07
C TRP A 55 23.10 -3.78 9.46
N PRO A 56 23.58 -5.03 9.53
CA PRO A 56 23.87 -5.70 10.81
C PRO A 56 24.99 -5.03 11.62
N THR A 57 25.77 -4.15 11.00
CA THR A 57 26.82 -3.36 11.66
C THR A 57 26.29 -2.07 12.29
N LEU A 58 25.02 -1.71 12.09
CA LEU A 58 24.44 -0.54 12.75
C LEU A 58 24.32 -0.79 14.26
N PRO A 59 24.58 0.23 15.09
CA PRO A 59 24.29 0.15 16.52
C PRO A 59 22.79 -0.03 16.77
N PRO A 60 22.39 -0.50 17.97
CA PRO A 60 20.99 -0.71 18.30
C PRO A 60 20.12 0.52 18.02
N ILE A 61 19.05 0.30 17.26
CA ILE A 61 18.07 1.35 16.93
C ILE A 61 17.24 1.64 18.18
N THR A 62 17.13 2.92 18.52
CA THR A 62 16.37 3.42 19.66
C THR A 62 15.03 4.01 19.23
N HIS A 63 15.02 4.77 18.13
CA HIS A 63 13.84 5.46 17.63
C HIS A 63 13.85 5.54 16.11
N ILE A 64 12.66 5.52 15.50
CA ILE A 64 12.48 5.78 14.08
C ILE A 64 11.41 6.85 13.90
N TYR A 65 11.74 7.85 13.10
CA TYR A 65 10.83 8.93 12.74
C TYR A 65 10.56 8.89 11.25
N SER A 66 9.30 9.11 10.86
CA SER A 66 8.98 9.39 9.47
C SER A 66 9.33 10.84 9.13
N TYR A 67 9.97 10.99 7.98
CA TYR A 67 10.21 12.27 7.35
C TYR A 67 9.11 12.49 6.32
N ASN A 68 8.03 13.16 6.73
CA ASN A 68 6.93 13.45 5.82
C ASN A 68 7.32 14.61 4.91
N SER A 69 7.79 14.28 3.71
CA SER A 69 7.88 15.25 2.63
C SER A 69 6.46 15.65 2.20
N ALA A 70 6.19 16.96 2.14
CA ALA A 70 4.95 17.44 1.54
C ALA A 70 4.85 17.12 0.04
N SER A 71 5.93 16.64 -0.58
CA SER A 71 5.97 16.24 -1.97
C SER A 71 5.53 14.78 -2.15
N PRO A 72 4.51 14.49 -2.97
CA PRO A 72 4.18 13.11 -3.33
C PRO A 72 5.26 12.45 -4.20
N TYR A 73 6.26 13.21 -4.64
CA TYR A 73 7.35 12.74 -5.50
C TYR A 73 8.66 12.49 -4.74
N GLU A 74 8.74 12.79 -3.45
CA GLU A 74 9.91 12.41 -2.65
C GLU A 74 9.66 11.04 -2.00
N PRO A 75 10.61 10.10 -2.09
CA PRO A 75 10.45 8.80 -1.44
C PRO A 75 10.29 9.02 0.08
N GLY A 76 9.53 8.15 0.72
CA GLY A 76 9.41 8.16 2.17
C GLY A 76 10.79 7.99 2.81
N THR A 77 11.31 9.04 3.43
CA THR A 77 12.56 8.99 4.18
C THR A 77 12.26 8.70 5.64
N LEU A 78 13.09 7.88 6.28
CA LEU A 78 13.05 7.63 7.71
C LEU A 78 14.30 8.19 8.37
N ILE A 79 14.15 8.77 9.55
CA ILE A 79 15.27 9.16 10.41
C ILE A 79 15.39 8.11 11.52
N VAL A 80 16.54 7.47 11.58
CA VAL A 80 16.83 6.33 12.45
C VAL A 80 17.83 6.79 13.50
N SER A 81 17.42 6.84 14.76
CA SER A 81 18.31 7.18 15.87
C SER A 81 18.81 5.90 16.53
N THR A 82 20.13 5.79 16.65
CA THR A 82 20.82 4.69 17.33
C THR A 82 21.55 5.20 18.56
N THR A 83 22.19 4.31 19.32
CA THR A 83 23.03 4.71 20.46
C THR A 83 24.21 5.61 20.08
N ASP A 84 24.73 5.50 18.85
CA ASP A 84 25.99 6.15 18.44
C ASP A 84 25.79 7.28 17.41
N GLY A 85 24.54 7.56 17.05
CA GLY A 85 24.21 8.64 16.12
C GLY A 85 22.89 8.47 15.40
N THR A 86 22.64 9.41 14.49
CA THR A 86 21.43 9.48 13.69
C THR A 86 21.74 9.15 12.24
N TYR A 87 20.83 8.44 11.60
CA TYR A 87 20.94 8.00 10.22
C TYR A 87 19.69 8.38 9.45
N GLU A 88 19.85 8.56 8.14
CA GLU A 88 18.76 8.75 7.21
C GLU A 88 18.64 7.49 6.36
N HIS A 89 17.45 6.90 6.31
CA HIS A 89 17.11 5.75 5.50
C HIS A 89 16.15 6.17 4.38
N SER A 90 16.41 5.71 3.16
CA SER A 90 15.53 5.92 2.02
C SER A 90 15.43 4.64 1.20
N SER A 91 14.24 4.33 0.70
CA SER A 91 13.99 3.21 -0.21
C SER A 91 13.23 3.73 -1.43
N PRO A 92 13.90 4.45 -2.35
CA PRO A 92 13.27 4.93 -3.57
C PRO A 92 12.72 3.77 -4.41
N GLU A 93 11.45 3.86 -4.78
CA GLU A 93 10.73 2.86 -5.57
C GLU A 93 10.80 3.12 -7.09
N SER A 94 11.53 4.15 -7.54
CA SER A 94 11.51 4.58 -8.95
C SER A 94 12.78 4.21 -9.69
N SER A 95 12.62 3.59 -10.86
CA SER A 95 13.65 3.31 -11.86
C SER A 95 14.36 4.57 -12.38
N GLU A 96 13.77 5.76 -12.20
CA GLU A 96 14.35 7.03 -12.66
C GLU A 96 15.29 7.67 -11.62
N ARG A 97 15.35 7.13 -10.40
CA ARG A 97 16.20 7.66 -9.33
C ARG A 97 17.20 6.62 -8.89
N ASP A 98 18.45 6.83 -9.28
CA ASP A 98 19.60 6.20 -8.65
C ASP A 98 19.83 6.91 -7.29
N PRO A 99 19.94 6.18 -6.17
CA PRO A 99 20.18 4.74 -6.08
C PRO A 99 18.91 3.88 -5.92
N LEU A 100 18.89 2.66 -6.48
CA LEU A 100 17.76 1.70 -6.41
C LEU A 100 17.88 0.75 -5.23
N GLY A 101 16.85 0.67 -4.38
CA GLY A 101 16.84 -0.20 -3.20
C GLY A 101 16.95 0.55 -1.87
N PRO A 102 17.12 -0.16 -0.74
CA PRO A 102 17.22 0.44 0.57
C PRO A 102 18.64 0.98 0.81
N PHE A 103 18.75 2.28 1.10
CA PHE A 103 20.00 2.96 1.44
C PHE A 103 19.91 3.63 2.80
N ILE A 104 21.04 3.69 3.48
CA ILE A 104 21.19 4.45 4.72
C ILE A 104 22.44 5.33 4.67
N ARG A 105 22.42 6.49 5.30
CA ARG A 105 23.62 7.34 5.50
C ARG A 105 23.62 7.94 6.89
N LYS A 106 24.81 8.23 7.42
CA LYS A 106 24.97 8.91 8.71
C LYS A 106 24.66 10.40 8.58
N LEU A 107 23.91 10.95 9.53
CA LEU A 107 23.70 12.38 9.70
C LEU A 107 24.64 12.90 10.78
N ASN A 108 25.46 13.89 10.43
CA ASN A 108 26.41 14.47 11.35
C ASN A 108 25.76 15.61 12.17
N PRO A 109 26.27 15.91 13.38
CA PRO A 109 25.76 17.01 14.22
C PRO A 109 25.84 18.40 13.58
N ASP A 110 26.73 18.60 12.62
CA ASP A 110 26.88 19.84 11.87
C ASP A 110 25.86 19.99 10.71
N GLY A 111 24.95 19.01 10.56
CA GLY A 111 23.95 18.97 9.50
C GLY A 111 24.48 18.39 8.18
N THR A 112 25.75 18.01 8.09
CA THR A 112 26.29 17.33 6.92
C THR A 112 25.83 15.87 6.87
N CYS A 113 25.87 15.29 5.67
CA CYS A 113 25.45 13.92 5.42
C CYS A 113 26.64 13.10 4.96
N GLY A 114 26.80 11.89 5.50
CA GLY A 114 27.75 10.91 5.01
C GLY A 114 27.36 10.32 3.65
N ALA A 115 28.21 9.43 3.14
CA ALA A 115 27.91 8.67 1.93
C ALA A 115 26.73 7.70 2.16
N TRP A 116 25.97 7.43 1.10
CA TRP A 116 24.96 6.38 1.10
C TRP A 116 25.63 5.01 1.16
N SER A 117 25.09 4.15 2.01
CA SER A 117 25.44 2.74 2.14
C SER A 117 24.23 1.91 1.75
N GLU A 118 24.44 0.99 0.82
CA GLU A 118 23.42 0.01 0.42
C GLU A 118 23.22 -1.04 1.52
N GLY A 119 22.00 -1.56 1.64
CA GLY A 119 21.69 -2.69 2.51
C GLY A 119 22.27 -4.00 1.99
N VAL A 120 22.69 -4.87 2.91
CA VAL A 120 23.08 -6.25 2.59
C VAL A 120 21.82 -7.07 2.32
N VAL A 121 21.61 -7.42 1.05
CA VAL A 121 20.51 -8.30 0.64
C VAL A 121 21.06 -9.70 0.42
N THR A 122 20.71 -10.64 1.30
CA THR A 122 21.14 -12.04 1.18
C THR A 122 20.18 -12.85 0.30
N ALA A 123 20.66 -13.97 -0.25
CA ALA A 123 19.80 -14.91 -0.99
C ALA A 123 18.64 -15.43 -0.14
N GLU A 124 18.88 -15.72 1.13
CA GLU A 124 17.85 -16.16 2.08
C GLU A 124 16.76 -15.10 2.28
N MET A 125 17.12 -13.82 2.34
CA MET A 125 16.14 -12.72 2.42
C MET A 125 15.28 -12.63 1.16
N LEU A 126 15.89 -12.78 -0.03
CA LEU A 126 15.16 -12.80 -1.30
C LEU A 126 14.21 -13.99 -1.40
N GLU A 127 14.66 -15.19 -1.01
CA GLU A 127 13.83 -16.40 -0.99
C GLU A 127 12.69 -16.29 0.03
N GLY A 128 12.98 -15.77 1.23
CA GLY A 128 11.99 -15.51 2.27
C GLY A 128 10.90 -14.56 1.77
N HIS A 129 11.29 -13.43 1.19
CA HIS A 129 10.36 -12.46 0.62
C HIS A 129 9.56 -13.06 -0.55
N SER A 130 10.19 -13.83 -1.44
CA SER A 130 9.50 -14.53 -2.53
C SER A 130 8.43 -15.49 -2.00
N ARG A 131 8.75 -16.26 -0.96
CA ARG A 131 7.80 -17.19 -0.31
C ARG A 131 6.63 -16.45 0.33
N GLU A 132 6.88 -15.39 1.09
CA GLU A 132 5.84 -14.56 1.71
C GLU A 132 4.91 -13.95 0.65
N ASN A 133 5.49 -13.42 -0.44
CA ASN A 133 4.71 -12.83 -1.52
C ASN A 133 3.84 -13.87 -2.24
N GLN A 134 4.36 -15.08 -2.44
CA GLN A 134 3.59 -16.22 -2.98
C GLN A 134 2.46 -16.66 -2.03
N GLU A 135 2.69 -16.66 -0.72
CA GLU A 135 1.67 -16.98 0.29
C GLU A 135 0.58 -15.90 0.35
N ALA A 136 0.96 -14.63 0.39
CA ALA A 136 0.04 -13.50 0.34
C ALA A 136 -0.82 -13.53 -0.94
N THR A 137 -0.20 -13.82 -2.08
CA THR A 137 -0.91 -13.98 -3.37
C THR A 137 -1.90 -15.15 -3.32
N ARG A 138 -1.47 -16.30 -2.80
CA ARG A 138 -2.35 -17.47 -2.64
C ARG A 138 -3.54 -17.16 -1.73
N GLU A 139 -3.31 -16.49 -0.61
CA GLU A 139 -4.35 -16.09 0.34
C GLU A 139 -5.31 -15.07 -0.27
N ALA A 140 -4.81 -14.05 -0.96
CA ALA A 140 -5.63 -13.06 -1.65
C ALA A 140 -6.53 -13.73 -2.69
N ASN A 141 -5.99 -14.67 -3.48
CA ASN A 141 -6.75 -15.44 -4.45
C ASN A 141 -7.81 -16.32 -3.76
N ARG A 142 -7.47 -16.96 -2.64
CA ARG A 142 -8.45 -17.74 -1.85
C ARG A 142 -9.61 -16.87 -1.40
N ARG A 143 -9.35 -15.68 -0.86
CA ARG A 143 -10.40 -14.74 -0.43
C ARG A 143 -11.26 -14.28 -1.59
N VAL A 144 -10.67 -14.02 -2.76
CA VAL A 144 -11.44 -13.69 -3.98
C VAL A 144 -12.36 -14.83 -4.39
N GLU A 145 -11.87 -16.08 -4.35
CA GLU A 145 -12.68 -17.25 -4.69
C GLU A 145 -13.77 -17.54 -3.66
N GLU A 146 -13.50 -17.37 -2.37
CA GLU A 146 -14.51 -17.47 -1.30
C GLU A 146 -15.57 -16.37 -1.44
N TRP A 147 -15.14 -15.14 -1.75
CA TRP A 147 -16.05 -14.04 -2.03
C TRP A 147 -16.94 -14.34 -3.25
N LYS A 148 -16.38 -14.90 -4.32
CA LYS A 148 -17.14 -15.36 -5.50
C LYS A 148 -18.12 -16.49 -5.17
N LYS A 149 -17.77 -17.41 -4.27
CA LYS A 149 -18.66 -18.51 -3.83
C LYS A 149 -19.82 -18.02 -2.96
N GLY A 150 -19.61 -16.97 -2.17
CA GLY A 150 -20.65 -16.35 -1.34
C GLY A 150 -21.54 -15.34 -2.08
N TYR A 151 -21.01 -14.65 -3.09
CA TYR A 151 -21.75 -13.76 -3.98
C TYR A 151 -22.16 -14.50 -5.25
N VAL A 152 -23.28 -15.23 -5.20
CA VAL A 152 -24.16 -15.25 -6.38
C VAL A 152 -24.69 -13.82 -6.49
N ALA A 153 -23.94 -12.94 -7.14
CA ALA A 153 -24.38 -11.57 -7.39
C ALA A 153 -25.78 -11.68 -7.98
N LYS A 154 -26.79 -11.23 -7.21
CA LYS A 154 -28.16 -11.19 -7.71
C LYS A 154 -28.07 -10.51 -9.07
N PRO A 155 -28.56 -11.13 -10.14
CA PRO A 155 -28.44 -10.55 -11.46
C PRO A 155 -28.93 -9.12 -11.36
N THR A 156 -28.12 -8.16 -11.81
CA THR A 156 -28.46 -6.75 -11.84
C THR A 156 -28.72 -6.37 -13.28
N LEU A 157 -29.73 -5.53 -13.52
CA LEU A 157 -29.94 -4.98 -14.84
C LEU A 157 -28.73 -4.11 -15.21
N HIS A 158 -28.28 -4.24 -16.45
CA HIS A 158 -27.29 -3.34 -17.01
C HIS A 158 -27.74 -1.88 -16.82
N LEU A 159 -26.83 -0.95 -16.52
CA LEU A 159 -27.17 0.44 -16.15
C LEU A 159 -28.16 1.11 -17.13
N ARG A 160 -27.99 0.82 -18.43
CA ARG A 160 -28.85 1.35 -19.51
C ARG A 160 -30.26 0.75 -19.57
N LEU A 161 -30.50 -0.35 -18.87
CA LEU A 161 -31.78 -1.04 -18.75
C LEU A 161 -32.43 -0.86 -17.37
N ARG A 162 -31.86 -0.04 -16.48
CA ARG A 162 -32.46 0.20 -15.15
C ARG A 162 -33.89 0.76 -15.21
N TRP A 163 -34.25 1.45 -16.29
CA TRP A 163 -35.63 1.90 -16.51
C TRP A 163 -36.64 0.74 -16.68
N MET A 164 -36.17 -0.49 -16.88
CA MET A 164 -36.99 -1.71 -16.90
C MET A 164 -37.21 -2.30 -15.49
N GLU A 165 -36.59 -1.73 -14.44
CA GLU A 165 -36.85 -2.16 -13.06
C GLU A 165 -38.33 -1.94 -12.71
N GLY A 166 -38.99 -2.99 -12.23
CA GLY A 166 -40.44 -2.98 -11.96
C GLY A 166 -41.31 -3.30 -13.18
N LEU A 167 -40.77 -3.28 -14.39
CA LEU A 167 -41.46 -3.71 -15.62
C LEU A 167 -41.14 -5.17 -15.99
N VAL A 168 -40.02 -5.69 -15.51
CA VAL A 168 -39.55 -7.06 -15.74
C VAL A 168 -39.18 -7.73 -14.41
N GLU A 169 -39.60 -8.99 -14.25
CA GLU A 169 -39.30 -9.79 -13.07
C GLU A 169 -37.79 -9.98 -12.88
N ARG A 170 -37.33 -10.04 -11.63
CA ARG A 170 -35.89 -10.19 -11.31
C ARG A 170 -35.25 -11.43 -11.93
N GLY A 171 -36.01 -12.51 -12.11
CA GLY A 171 -35.52 -13.73 -12.78
C GLY A 171 -35.15 -13.50 -14.25
N GLU A 172 -35.80 -12.53 -14.91
CA GLU A 172 -35.66 -12.25 -16.33
C GLU A 172 -34.62 -11.17 -16.63
N TRP A 173 -33.96 -10.58 -15.62
CA TRP A 173 -33.00 -9.49 -15.80
C TRP A 173 -31.79 -9.85 -16.67
N VAL A 174 -31.35 -11.11 -16.59
CA VAL A 174 -30.27 -11.61 -17.47
C VAL A 174 -30.79 -11.78 -18.90
N HIS A 175 -32.01 -12.29 -19.07
CA HIS A 175 -32.63 -12.55 -20.36
C HIS A 175 -32.85 -11.25 -21.14
N VAL A 176 -33.41 -10.22 -20.51
CA VAL A 176 -33.59 -8.90 -21.13
C VAL A 176 -32.25 -8.22 -21.44
N GLY A 177 -31.23 -8.42 -20.59
CA GLY A 177 -29.88 -7.94 -20.84
C GLY A 177 -29.26 -8.56 -22.09
N GLN A 178 -29.38 -9.88 -22.26
CA GLN A 178 -28.91 -10.59 -23.45
C GLN A 178 -29.70 -10.20 -24.70
N TYR A 179 -31.02 -10.09 -24.60
CA TYR A 179 -31.88 -9.62 -25.69
C TYR A 179 -31.46 -8.23 -26.17
N TRP A 180 -31.21 -7.31 -25.23
CA TRP A 180 -30.71 -5.96 -25.54
C TRP A 180 -29.36 -5.98 -26.27
N LEU A 181 -28.41 -6.80 -25.82
CA LEU A 181 -27.10 -6.94 -26.47
C LEU A 181 -27.22 -7.55 -27.88
N ALA A 182 -28.09 -8.55 -28.06
CA ALA A 182 -28.28 -9.25 -29.33
C ALA A 182 -28.83 -8.36 -30.44
N ARG A 183 -29.66 -7.36 -30.09
CA ARG A 183 -30.27 -6.43 -31.07
C ARG A 183 -29.29 -5.44 -31.70
N LYS A 184 -28.04 -5.35 -31.22
CA LYS A 184 -26.97 -4.45 -31.73
C LYS A 184 -27.36 -2.97 -31.87
N THR A 185 -28.50 -2.55 -31.33
CA THR A 185 -29.06 -1.19 -31.43
C THR A 185 -29.30 -0.64 -30.02
N PRO A 186 -28.24 -0.20 -29.31
CA PRO A 186 -28.27 0.05 -27.86
C PRO A 186 -28.88 1.39 -27.44
N ALA A 187 -29.43 2.18 -28.36
CA ALA A 187 -29.97 3.50 -28.03
C ALA A 187 -31.41 3.39 -27.52
N THR A 188 -31.57 3.20 -26.21
CA THR A 188 -32.84 3.35 -25.48
C THR A 188 -32.83 4.65 -24.67
N ARG A 189 -32.51 5.76 -25.35
CA ARG A 189 -32.30 7.07 -24.70
C ARG A 189 -33.58 7.89 -24.64
N THR A 190 -34.45 7.76 -25.64
CA THR A 190 -35.74 8.44 -25.69
C THR A 190 -36.88 7.52 -25.25
N GLU A 191 -38.00 8.11 -24.83
CA GLU A 191 -39.16 7.35 -24.38
C GLU A 191 -39.78 6.50 -25.51
N GLU A 192 -39.75 7.01 -26.74
CA GLU A 192 -40.19 6.27 -27.92
C GLU A 192 -39.30 5.04 -28.19
N GLN A 193 -37.98 5.18 -28.07
CA GLN A 193 -37.06 4.04 -28.20
C GLN A 193 -37.28 2.99 -27.11
N ARG A 194 -37.59 3.43 -25.89
CA ARG A 194 -37.93 2.53 -24.77
C ARG A 194 -39.23 1.79 -25.03
N ARG A 195 -40.25 2.48 -25.55
CA ARG A 195 -41.54 1.88 -25.94
C ARG A 195 -41.35 0.78 -26.99
N VAL A 196 -40.63 1.07 -28.06
CA VAL A 196 -40.31 0.10 -29.13
C VAL A 196 -39.50 -1.08 -28.60
N PHE A 197 -38.54 -0.84 -27.69
CA PHE A 197 -37.78 -1.91 -27.06
C PHE A 197 -38.67 -2.81 -26.19
N LEU A 198 -39.53 -2.21 -25.37
CA LEU A 198 -40.42 -2.94 -24.47
C LEU A 198 -41.45 -3.78 -25.24
N GLU A 199 -41.97 -3.26 -26.35
CA GLU A 199 -42.89 -3.99 -27.23
C GLU A 199 -42.21 -5.21 -27.85
N GLY A 200 -41.02 -5.02 -28.46
CA GLY A 200 -40.26 -6.14 -29.01
C GLY A 200 -39.80 -7.14 -27.95
N TRP A 201 -39.52 -6.68 -26.73
CA TRP A 201 -39.23 -7.57 -25.60
C TRP A 201 -40.44 -8.43 -25.24
N ARG A 202 -41.64 -7.85 -25.15
CA ARG A 202 -42.87 -8.59 -24.84
C ARG A 202 -43.21 -9.63 -25.91
N GLU A 203 -43.05 -9.26 -27.18
CA GLU A 203 -43.21 -10.19 -28.29
C GLU A 203 -42.19 -11.34 -28.21
N HIS A 204 -40.92 -11.02 -27.93
CA HIS A 204 -39.85 -12.01 -27.78
C HIS A 204 -40.15 -13.01 -26.65
N VAL A 205 -40.50 -12.56 -25.45
CA VAL A 205 -40.81 -13.49 -24.34
C VAL A 205 -42.09 -14.28 -24.57
N GLY A 206 -43.00 -13.82 -25.42
CA GLY A 206 -44.20 -14.57 -25.81
C GLY A 206 -43.89 -15.84 -26.61
N GLY A 207 -42.75 -15.90 -27.30
CA GLY A 207 -42.34 -17.04 -28.12
C GLY A 207 -41.00 -17.69 -27.74
N CYS A 208 -40.24 -17.11 -26.80
CA CYS A 208 -38.90 -17.55 -26.44
C CYS A 208 -38.90 -18.51 -25.24
N HIS A 209 -38.17 -19.62 -25.36
CA HIS A 209 -37.86 -20.50 -24.23
C HIS A 209 -36.45 -20.22 -23.69
N TYR A 210 -36.37 -19.46 -22.60
CA TYR A 210 -35.10 -19.09 -22.01
C TYR A 210 -34.56 -20.19 -21.09
N VAL A 211 -33.55 -20.95 -21.56
CA VAL A 211 -32.95 -22.07 -20.83
C VAL A 211 -31.43 -21.96 -20.90
N ASP A 212 -30.74 -22.23 -19.79
CA ASP A 212 -29.27 -22.16 -19.68
C ASP A 212 -28.66 -20.84 -20.17
N LYS A 213 -29.33 -19.73 -19.88
CA LYS A 213 -28.92 -18.37 -20.29
C LYS A 213 -28.86 -18.20 -21.82
N ARG A 214 -29.75 -18.86 -22.55
CA ARG A 214 -29.90 -18.72 -24.01
C ARG A 214 -31.37 -18.70 -24.40
N CYS A 215 -31.71 -17.85 -25.36
CA CYS A 215 -33.00 -17.86 -26.04
C CYS A 215 -33.05 -19.05 -27.00
N ARG A 216 -34.11 -19.87 -26.91
CA ARG A 216 -34.40 -20.96 -27.85
C ARG A 216 -35.77 -20.77 -28.47
#